data_AF-A0A7X8EPI8-F1
#
_entry.id   AF-A0A7X8EPI8-F1
#
_cell.length_a   1.000
_cell.length_b   1.000
_cell.length_c   1.000
_cell.angle_alpha   90.00
_cell.angle_beta   90.00
_cell.angle_gamma   90.00
#
_symmetry.space_group_name_H-M   'P 1'
#
loop_
_entity.id
_entity.type
_entity.pdbx_description
1 polymer ?
#
loop_
_entity_poly.entity_id
_entity_poly.type
_entity_poly.pdbx_seq_one_letter_code
_entity_poly.pdbx_strand_id
1 'polypeptide(L)'
;MTEVLTSEQLIYELNNLKCLINDFDYSELNNVTFLNLESLYTYIAEFDGNPFQRQYEALQAALDVVQPFIPFATGDKAKEFLLQVSKAESDDEIQWLKQEYTDRMRLDFVNAIRLTSSDDEWDGLIQICESIRQSREDNFSYNN
;
A
#
# COMPACT_ATOMS: atom_id res chain seq x y z
N MET A 1 -9.55 -16.13 7.52
CA MET A 1 -10.74 -15.49 6.95
C MET A 1 -10.46 -14.00 6.94
N THR A 2 -10.20 -13.43 5.78
CA THR A 2 -10.17 -11.97 5.63
C THR A 2 -11.63 -11.51 5.65
N GLU A 3 -12.06 -10.89 6.74
CA GLU A 3 -13.34 -10.17 6.76
C GLU A 3 -13.35 -9.19 5.59
N VAL A 4 -14.35 -9.30 4.73
CA VAL A 4 -14.56 -8.34 3.65
C VAL A 4 -14.96 -7.04 4.34
N LEU A 5 -14.14 -5.99 4.19
CA LEU A 5 -14.46 -4.67 4.71
C LEU A 5 -15.82 -4.21 4.17
N THR A 6 -16.58 -3.50 5.00
CA THR A 6 -17.73 -2.73 4.50
C THR A 6 -17.23 -1.57 3.64
N SER A 7 -18.10 -0.98 2.83
CA SER A 7 -17.74 0.20 2.03
C SER A 7 -17.26 1.36 2.91
N GLU A 8 -17.94 1.61 4.03
CA GLU A 8 -17.54 2.65 5.00
C GLU A 8 -16.14 2.39 5.59
N GLN A 9 -15.84 1.13 5.93
CA GLN A 9 -14.53 0.75 6.43
C GLN A 9 -13.44 0.93 5.37
N LEU A 10 -13.69 0.51 4.13
CA LEU A 10 -12.73 0.69 3.04
C LEU A 10 -12.44 2.18 2.82
N ILE A 11 -13.47 3.02 2.75
CA ILE A 11 -13.31 4.47 2.55
C ILE A 11 -12.54 5.10 3.71
N TYR A 12 -12.84 4.69 4.95
CA TYR A 12 -12.10 5.14 6.14
C TYR A 12 -10.61 4.79 6.03
N GLU A 13 -10.28 3.54 5.71
CA GLU A 13 -8.89 3.09 5.61
C GLU A 13 -8.13 3.73 4.44
N LEU A 14 -8.78 3.96 3.30
CA LEU A 14 -8.20 4.68 2.18
C LEU A 14 -7.90 6.14 2.52
N ASN A 15 -8.82 6.82 3.22
CA ASN A 15 -8.60 8.19 3.66
C ASN A 15 -7.51 8.28 4.73
N ASN A 16 -7.49 7.34 5.68
CA ASN A 16 -6.43 7.21 6.67
C ASN A 16 -5.06 7.03 5.98
N LEU A 17 -4.98 6.13 4.99
CA LEU A 17 -3.78 5.91 4.20
C LEU A 17 -3.33 7.18 3.46
N LYS A 18 -4.26 7.91 2.84
CA LYS A 18 -3.96 9.19 2.17
C LYS A 18 -3.39 10.22 3.15
N CYS A 19 -3.97 10.36 4.34
CA CYS A 19 -3.45 11.23 5.39
C CYS A 19 -2.05 10.78 5.84
N LEU A 20 -1.82 9.49 6.11
CA LEU A 20 -0.50 8.98 6.49
C LEU A 20 0.59 9.27 5.45
N ILE A 21 0.23 9.25 4.16
CA ILE A 21 1.15 9.53 3.05
C ILE A 21 1.47 11.02 2.93
N ASN A 22 0.47 11.88 3.10
CA ASN A 22 0.58 13.31 2.80
C ASN A 22 0.92 14.18 4.02
N ASP A 23 0.50 13.76 5.22
CA ASP A 23 0.51 14.58 6.43
C ASP A 23 1.50 14.02 7.47
N PHE A 24 2.78 14.00 7.13
CA PHE A 24 3.81 13.66 8.11
C PHE A 24 3.92 14.74 9.19
N ASP A 25 3.86 14.34 10.46
CA ASP A 25 4.06 15.25 11.58
C ASP A 25 5.56 15.53 11.81
N TYR A 26 6.03 16.66 11.28
CA TYR A 26 7.39 17.16 11.48
C TYR A 26 7.62 17.78 12.87
N SER A 27 6.60 17.91 13.72
CA SER A 27 6.72 18.62 15.00
C SER A 27 7.76 17.99 15.94
N GLU A 28 7.94 16.67 15.85
CA GLU A 28 8.92 15.92 16.62
C GLU A 28 10.37 16.15 16.17
N LEU A 29 10.55 16.67 14.95
CA LEU A 29 11.87 17.00 14.38
C LEU A 29 12.27 18.46 14.61
N ASN A 30 11.42 19.28 15.24
CA ASN A 30 11.66 20.72 15.46
C ASN A 30 12.98 21.04 16.19
N ASN A 31 13.49 20.10 17.00
CA ASN A 31 14.74 20.26 17.76
C ASN A 31 15.92 19.50 17.16
N VAL A 32 15.76 18.92 15.97
CA VAL A 32 16.79 18.10 15.30
C VAL A 32 17.27 18.84 14.06
N THR A 33 18.59 19.03 13.94
CA THR A 33 19.21 19.57 12.73
C THR A 33 20.11 18.52 12.13
N PHE A 34 19.79 18.07 10.92
CA PHE A 34 20.63 17.17 10.15
C PHE A 34 21.68 17.97 9.39
N LEU A 35 22.96 17.69 9.64
CA LEU A 35 24.08 18.42 9.02
C LEU A 35 24.31 18.00 7.56
N ASN A 36 23.96 16.75 7.26
CA ASN A 36 24.05 16.15 5.93
C ASN A 36 23.11 14.93 5.84
N LEU A 37 23.01 14.35 4.65
CA LEU A 37 22.14 13.20 4.42
C LEU A 37 22.57 11.94 5.21
N GLU A 38 23.87 11.76 5.41
CA GLU A 38 24.42 10.66 6.23
C GLU A 38 23.94 10.74 7.68
N SER A 39 23.89 11.95 8.27
CA SER A 39 23.37 12.18 9.61
C SER A 39 21.87 11.87 9.73
N LEU A 40 21.10 12.12 8.67
CA LEU A 40 19.69 11.71 8.61
C LEU A 40 19.56 10.18 8.55
N TYR A 41 20.31 9.52 7.68
CA TYR A 41 20.27 8.05 7.58
C TYR A 41 20.73 7.37 8.88
N THR A 42 21.76 7.91 9.52
CA THR A 42 22.24 7.42 10.82
C THR A 42 21.14 7.56 11.87
N TYR A 43 20.47 8.71 11.93
CA TYR A 43 19.34 8.91 12.84
C TYR A 43 18.20 7.91 12.60
N ILE A 44 17.83 7.67 11.35
CA ILE A 44 16.79 6.70 10.99
C ILE A 44 17.19 5.28 11.38
N ALA A 45 18.46 4.92 11.21
CA ALA A 45 18.96 3.56 11.42
C ALA A 45 19.24 3.23 12.89
N GLU A 46 19.68 4.21 13.69
CA GLU A 46 20.17 3.98 15.05
C GLU A 46 19.20 4.44 16.15
N PHE A 47 18.24 5.32 15.84
CA PHE A 47 17.28 5.81 16.82
C PHE A 47 15.94 5.06 16.71
N ASP A 48 15.76 4.05 17.56
CA ASP A 48 14.52 3.29 17.61
C ASP A 48 13.31 4.16 17.97
N GLY A 49 12.19 3.90 17.29
CA GLY A 49 10.93 4.62 17.52
C GLY A 49 10.97 6.07 17.02
N ASN A 50 11.90 6.40 16.12
CA ASN A 50 11.93 7.69 15.44
C ASN A 50 10.62 7.93 14.63
N PRO A 51 10.24 9.19 14.36
CA PRO A 51 8.98 9.48 13.69
C PRO A 51 8.88 8.88 12.28
N PHE A 52 9.99 8.72 11.55
CA PHE A 52 9.99 8.06 10.24
C PHE A 52 9.68 6.57 10.35
N GLN A 53 10.24 5.88 11.34
CA GLN A 53 9.95 4.48 11.61
C GLN A 53 8.47 4.29 11.96
N ARG A 54 7.93 5.10 12.88
CA ARG A 54 6.51 5.01 13.28
C ARG A 54 5.56 5.30 12.12
N GLN A 55 5.88 6.29 11.27
CA GLN A 55 5.10 6.54 10.07
C GLN A 55 5.17 5.36 9.10
N TYR A 56 6.36 4.80 8.88
CA TYR A 56 6.53 3.64 8.02
C TYR A 56 5.73 2.43 8.51
N GLU A 57 5.76 2.14 9.81
CA GLU A 57 4.99 1.07 10.43
C GLU A 57 3.48 1.31 10.29
N ALA A 58 3.01 2.53 10.55
CA ALA A 58 1.61 2.90 10.35
C ALA A 58 1.16 2.77 8.88
N LEU A 59 2.03 3.16 7.95
CA LEU A 59 1.79 3.02 6.51
C LEU A 59 1.68 1.54 6.11
N GLN A 60 2.59 0.68 6.59
CA GLN A 60 2.53 -0.76 6.32
C GLN A 60 1.25 -1.37 6.88
N ALA A 61 0.87 -1.03 8.12
CA ALA A 61 -0.36 -1.53 8.73
C ALA A 61 -1.62 -1.12 7.94
N ALA A 62 -1.69 0.13 7.47
CA ALA A 62 -2.78 0.58 6.62
C ALA A 62 -2.78 -0.14 5.26
N LEU A 63 -1.61 -0.32 4.63
CA LEU A 63 -1.47 -1.07 3.38
C LEU A 63 -1.87 -2.54 3.52
N ASP A 64 -1.55 -3.19 4.64
CA ASP A 64 -1.96 -4.58 4.91
C ASP A 64 -3.49 -4.73 4.87
N VAL A 65 -4.20 -3.75 5.42
CA VAL A 65 -5.68 -3.72 5.44
C VAL A 65 -6.25 -3.47 4.05
N VAL A 66 -5.73 -2.48 3.32
CA VAL A 66 -6.29 -2.12 2.00
C VAL A 66 -5.80 -2.98 0.85
N GLN A 67 -4.68 -3.71 1.00
CA GLN A 67 -4.04 -4.50 -0.05
C GLN A 67 -5.01 -5.34 -0.89
N PRO A 68 -5.99 -6.06 -0.31
CA PRO A 68 -6.92 -6.88 -1.10
C PRO A 68 -7.74 -6.06 -2.12
N PHE A 69 -7.91 -4.76 -1.88
CA PHE A 69 -8.75 -3.86 -2.64
C PHE A 69 -7.96 -2.90 -3.52
N ILE A 70 -6.62 -2.97 -3.49
CA ILE A 70 -5.76 -2.18 -4.36
C ILE A 70 -5.98 -2.63 -5.81
N PRO A 71 -6.16 -1.70 -6.77
CA PRO A 71 -6.18 -2.04 -8.18
C PRO A 71 -4.90 -2.74 -8.60
N PHE A 72 -5.06 -3.96 -9.11
CA PHE A 72 -3.97 -4.68 -9.75
C PHE A 72 -3.35 -3.79 -10.81
N ALA A 73 -2.02 -3.75 -10.81
CA ALA A 73 -1.29 -3.00 -11.79
C ALA A 73 -1.69 -3.48 -13.21
N THR A 74 -1.69 -2.54 -14.15
CA THR A 74 -2.15 -2.67 -15.55
C THR A 74 -1.90 -4.05 -16.17
N GLY A 75 -2.75 -4.47 -17.12
CA GLY A 75 -2.72 -5.83 -17.71
C GLY A 75 -1.34 -6.34 -18.16
N ASP A 76 -0.41 -5.44 -18.51
CA ASP A 76 0.99 -5.78 -18.82
C ASP A 76 1.77 -6.33 -17.60
N LYS A 77 1.64 -5.71 -16.43
CA LYS A 77 2.30 -6.18 -15.20
C LYS A 77 1.71 -7.51 -14.71
N ALA A 78 0.40 -7.68 -14.80
CA ALA A 78 -0.24 -8.96 -14.48
C ALA A 78 0.25 -10.08 -15.43
N LYS A 79 0.38 -9.78 -16.73
CA LYS A 79 0.93 -10.70 -17.72
C LYS A 79 2.39 -11.04 -17.45
N GLU A 80 3.21 -10.06 -17.09
CA GLU A 80 4.62 -10.28 -16.73
C GLU A 80 4.74 -11.21 -15.52
N PHE A 81 3.95 -10.97 -14.47
CA PHE A 81 3.89 -11.85 -13.29
C PHE A 81 3.53 -13.28 -13.67
N LEU A 82 2.48 -13.48 -14.48
CA LEU A 82 2.07 -14.82 -14.94
C LEU A 82 3.16 -15.53 -15.75
N LEU A 83 3.90 -14.80 -16.59
CA LEU A 83 5.01 -15.34 -17.35
C LEU A 83 6.18 -15.76 -16.46
N GLN A 84 6.47 -15.00 -15.40
CA GLN A 84 7.51 -15.36 -14.43
C GLN A 84 7.11 -16.58 -13.61
N VAL A 85 5.87 -16.60 -13.09
CA VAL A 85 5.32 -17.75 -12.35
C VAL A 85 5.30 -19.02 -13.21
N SER A 86 4.99 -18.92 -14.51
CA SER A 86 5.01 -20.09 -15.40
C SER A 86 6.41 -20.70 -15.62
N LYS A 87 7.47 -19.95 -15.30
CA LYS A 87 8.86 -20.37 -15.44
C LYS A 87 9.48 -20.78 -14.11
N ALA A 88 8.80 -20.54 -13.00
CA ALA A 88 9.30 -20.89 -11.68
C ALA A 88 9.38 -22.41 -11.53
N GLU A 89 10.49 -22.88 -10.96
CA GLU A 89 10.80 -24.31 -10.82
C GLU A 89 10.47 -24.85 -9.42
N SER A 90 10.10 -23.96 -8.49
CA SER A 90 9.79 -24.32 -7.11
C SER A 90 8.68 -23.45 -6.49
N ASP A 91 8.02 -23.99 -5.47
CA ASP A 91 7.04 -23.24 -4.70
C ASP A 91 7.67 -22.04 -3.98
N ASP A 92 8.92 -22.15 -3.52
CA ASP A 92 9.65 -21.06 -2.86
C ASP A 92 9.88 -19.89 -3.82
N GLU A 93 10.24 -20.17 -5.07
CA GLU A 93 10.40 -19.17 -6.12
C GLU A 93 9.06 -18.48 -6.45
N ILE A 94 7.97 -19.25 -6.50
CA ILE A 94 6.61 -18.69 -6.68
C ILE A 94 6.23 -17.77 -5.53
N GLN A 95 6.55 -18.12 -4.28
CA GLN A 95 6.27 -17.26 -3.12
C GLN A 95 7.10 -15.98 -3.15
N TRP A 96 8.37 -16.09 -3.52
CA TRP A 96 9.24 -14.92 -3.67
C TRP A 96 8.70 -13.96 -4.76
N LEU A 97 8.30 -14.48 -5.92
CA LEU A 97 7.70 -13.68 -7.00
C LEU A 97 6.39 -13.00 -6.57
N LYS A 98 5.55 -13.70 -5.79
CA LYS A 98 4.32 -13.13 -5.23
C LYS A 98 4.63 -11.98 -4.28
N GLN A 99 5.62 -12.14 -3.42
CA GLN A 99 6.03 -11.09 -2.48
C GLN A 99 6.56 -9.88 -3.23
N GLU A 100 7.51 -10.07 -4.16
CA GLU A 100 8.09 -8.98 -4.94
C GLU A 100 7.01 -8.21 -5.71
N TYR A 101 6.07 -8.92 -6.34
CA TYR A 101 4.98 -8.29 -7.06
C TYR A 101 4.05 -7.51 -6.14
N THR A 102 3.74 -8.06 -4.96
CA THR A 102 2.93 -7.39 -3.94
C THR A 102 3.58 -6.10 -3.47
N ASP A 103 4.89 -6.12 -3.20
CA ASP A 103 5.65 -4.95 -2.77
C ASP A 103 5.66 -3.85 -3.84
N ARG A 104 5.84 -4.23 -5.11
CA ARG A 104 5.75 -3.29 -6.24
C ARG A 104 4.36 -2.69 -6.37
N MET A 105 3.31 -3.50 -6.24
CA MET A 105 1.92 -3.04 -6.30
C MET A 105 1.61 -2.03 -5.18
N ARG A 106 2.06 -2.30 -3.95
CA ARG A 106 1.95 -1.36 -2.82
C ARG A 106 2.63 -0.03 -3.14
N LEU A 107 3.85 -0.08 -3.65
CA LEU A 107 4.61 1.12 -4.01
C LEU A 107 3.93 1.94 -5.12
N ASP A 108 3.44 1.26 -6.17
CA ASP A 108 2.71 1.91 -7.25
C ASP A 108 1.45 2.59 -6.74
N PHE A 109 0.72 1.94 -5.82
CA PHE A 109 -0.49 2.49 -5.23
C PHE A 109 -0.19 3.72 -4.37
N VAL A 110 0.81 3.66 -3.49
CA VAL A 110 1.28 4.82 -2.72
C VAL A 110 1.65 5.98 -3.65
N ASN A 111 2.36 5.71 -4.74
CA ASN A 111 2.71 6.73 -5.73
C ASN A 111 1.47 7.31 -6.43
N ALA A 112 0.48 6.48 -6.76
CA ALA A 112 -0.78 6.96 -7.33
C ALA A 112 -1.48 7.93 -6.38
N ILE A 113 -1.58 7.58 -5.08
CA ILE A 113 -2.16 8.46 -4.04
C ILE A 113 -1.41 9.79 -3.96
N ARG A 114 -0.07 9.76 -4.01
CA ARG A 114 0.76 11.00 -3.97
C ARG A 114 0.58 11.89 -5.19
N LEU A 115 0.26 11.30 -6.34
CA LEU A 115 0.09 12.02 -7.60
C LEU A 115 -1.36 12.54 -7.77
N THR A 116 -2.32 11.96 -7.06
CA THR A 116 -3.70 12.45 -6.97
C THR A 116 -3.71 13.87 -6.40
N SER A 117 -4.07 14.84 -7.25
CA SER A 117 -3.96 16.27 -6.94
C SER A 117 -5.33 16.94 -6.75
N SER A 118 -6.41 16.25 -7.09
CA SER A 118 -7.79 16.73 -6.97
C SER A 118 -8.70 15.75 -6.23
N ASP A 119 -9.79 16.26 -5.67
CA ASP A 119 -10.82 15.43 -5.02
C ASP A 119 -11.49 14.49 -6.03
N ASP A 120 -11.71 14.94 -7.28
CA ASP A 120 -12.30 14.11 -8.34
C ASP A 120 -11.43 12.88 -8.67
N GLU A 121 -10.10 13.06 -8.77
CA GLU A 121 -9.15 11.97 -9.00
C GLU A 121 -9.12 11.00 -7.81
N TRP A 122 -9.27 11.53 -6.59
CA TRP A 122 -9.32 10.74 -5.37
C TRP A 122 -10.60 9.90 -5.28
N ASP A 123 -11.74 10.50 -5.57
CA ASP A 123 -13.04 9.82 -5.62
C ASP A 123 -13.02 8.73 -6.70
N GLY A 124 -12.39 8.99 -7.85
CA GLY A 124 -12.17 7.98 -8.88
C GLY A 124 -11.35 6.78 -8.38
N LEU A 125 -10.28 7.02 -7.62
CA LEU A 125 -9.47 5.96 -7.03
C LEU A 125 -10.25 5.14 -5.99
N ILE A 126 -11.05 5.80 -5.15
CA ILE A 126 -11.96 5.15 -4.19
C ILE A 126 -12.96 4.25 -4.93
N GLN A 127 -13.59 4.75 -6.01
CA GLN A 127 -14.56 3.98 -6.79
C GLN A 127 -13.94 2.72 -7.41
N ILE A 128 -12.69 2.79 -7.88
CA ILE A 128 -11.96 1.63 -8.40
C ILE A 128 -11.75 0.60 -7.28
N CYS A 129 -11.31 1.03 -6.09
CA CYS A 129 -11.10 0.13 -4.95
C CYS A 129 -12.41 -0.51 -4.46
N GLU A 130 -13.50 0.27 -4.42
CA GLU A 130 -14.84 -0.20 -4.07
C GLU A 130 -15.36 -1.22 -5.08
N SER A 131 -15.11 -1.01 -6.38
CA SER A 131 -15.47 -1.98 -7.42
C SER A 131 -14.77 -3.33 -7.21
N ILE A 132 -13.50 -3.31 -6.77
CA ILE A 132 -12.75 -4.53 -6.44
C ILE A 132 -13.32 -5.20 -5.19
N ARG A 133 -13.65 -4.41 -4.15
CA ARG A 133 -14.30 -4.90 -2.93
C ARG A 133 -15.61 -5.61 -3.24
N GLN A 134 -16.49 -4.99 -4.04
CA GLN A 134 -17.76 -5.57 -4.49
C GLN A 134 -17.55 -6.87 -5.26
N SER A 135 -16.60 -6.89 -6.20
CA SER A 135 -16.31 -8.10 -6.99
C SER A 135 -15.89 -9.29 -6.10
N ARG A 136 -15.23 -9.03 -4.97
CA ARG A 136 -14.85 -10.07 -4.00
C ARG A 136 -16.07 -10.53 -3.20
N GLU A 137 -16.92 -9.61 -2.75
CA GLU A 137 -18.16 -9.91 -2.03
C GLU A 137 -19.11 -10.78 -2.86
N ASP A 138 -19.25 -10.49 -4.15
CA ASP A 138 -20.03 -11.31 -5.09
C ASP A 138 -19.46 -12.73 -5.19
N ASN A 139 -18.14 -12.87 -5.37
CA ASN A 139 -17.48 -14.18 -5.45
C ASN A 139 -17.58 -15.01 -4.16
N PHE A 140 -17.67 -14.37 -2.99
CA PHE A 140 -17.94 -15.05 -1.72
C PHE A 140 -19.42 -15.46 -1.60
N SER A 141 -20.34 -14.69 -2.17
CA SER A 141 -21.78 -14.97 -2.14
C SER A 141 -22.19 -16.13 -3.03
N TYR A 142 -21.47 -16.40 -4.13
CA TYR A 142 -21.74 -17.54 -5.02
C TYR A 142 -21.14 -18.89 -4.56
N ASN A 143 -20.29 -18.89 -3.53
CA ASN A 143 -19.63 -20.10 -3.00
C ASN A 143 -20.24 -20.63 -1.69
N ASN A 144 -21.38 -20.06 -1.27
CA ASN A 144 -22.23 -20.54 -0.16
C ASN A 144 -23.62 -20.96 -0.68
#